data_AF-A0A4S4FY82-F1
#
_entry.id   AF-A0A4S4FY82-F1
#
_cell.length_a   1.000
_cell.length_b   1.000
_cell.length_c   1.000
_cell.angle_alpha   90.00
_cell.angle_beta   90.00
_cell.angle_gamma   90.00
#
_symmetry.space_group_name_H-M   'P 1'
#
loop_
_entity.id
_entity.type
_entity.pdbx_description
1 polymer ?
#
loop_
_entity_poly.entity_id
_entity_poly.type
_entity_poly.pdbx_seq_one_letter_code
_entity_poly.pdbx_strand_id
1 'polypeptide(L)'
;MSDSLARAPYVPVWSSSAIPAAAPEPPAPAPAPRIRIAPAPSPRATRRTRPRMFYAITACAGIAVIFIVKLLLSVAISEGAYETATLETANKNLTRAAQTATESLDRVRSPQYLAANAAALGMVSNTHPVYLRLSDGAVLGQPQRADGSGASSGALVPNSLVTGAPLVTQQPAPGAAPAPTAAGATDTAAAATAATPDPAAPPEPTALPTPVTH
;
A
#
# COMPACT_ATOMS: atom_id res chain seq x y z
N MET A 1 -91.15 -0.12 5.06
CA MET A 1 -92.62 -0.19 5.09
C MET A 1 -93.13 0.22 3.72
N SER A 2 -94.09 -0.55 3.18
CA SER A 2 -94.95 -0.29 2.00
C SER A 2 -94.20 -0.29 0.65
N ASP A 3 -94.63 -0.91 -0.46
CA ASP A 3 -95.89 -1.50 -0.96
C ASP A 3 -95.48 -2.54 -2.03
N SER A 4 -95.96 -3.77 -2.20
CA SER A 4 -97.29 -4.39 -2.13
C SER A 4 -98.35 -3.78 -3.05
N LEU A 5 -98.27 -4.14 -4.33
CA LEU A 5 -99.38 -4.11 -5.31
C LEU A 5 -99.35 -5.48 -6.03
N ALA A 6 -100.16 -6.44 -5.60
CA ALA A 6 -101.54 -6.66 -6.06
C ALA A 6 -101.61 -7.07 -7.54
N ARG A 7 -102.05 -8.30 -7.84
CA ARG A 7 -103.46 -8.60 -8.14
C ARG A 7 -103.61 -10.00 -8.76
N ALA A 8 -104.41 -10.81 -8.09
CA ALA A 8 -104.92 -12.12 -8.52
C ALA A 8 -105.88 -11.99 -9.72
N PRO A 9 -106.19 -13.11 -10.38
CA PRO A 9 -107.51 -13.75 -10.19
C PRO A 9 -107.37 -15.30 -10.17
N TYR A 10 -108.31 -16.17 -9.81
CA TYR A 10 -109.67 -16.14 -9.27
C TYR A 10 -110.05 -17.63 -9.07
N VAL A 11 -110.58 -17.93 -7.88
CA VAL A 11 -111.57 -18.94 -7.41
C VAL A 11 -112.38 -19.77 -8.45
N PRO A 12 -113.26 -20.75 -8.07
CA PRO A 12 -113.45 -21.52 -6.81
C PRO A 12 -113.84 -23.02 -7.03
N VAL A 13 -114.23 -23.68 -5.92
CA VAL A 13 -115.33 -24.67 -5.76
C VAL A 13 -114.92 -26.11 -5.47
N TRP A 14 -115.34 -26.52 -4.28
CA TRP A 14 -115.31 -27.86 -3.72
C TRP A 14 -116.45 -28.71 -4.29
N SER A 15 -116.19 -29.99 -4.51
CA SER A 15 -117.25 -30.98 -4.67
C SER A 15 -116.86 -32.26 -3.94
N SER A 16 -117.57 -32.50 -2.85
CA SER A 16 -117.57 -33.76 -2.11
C SER A 16 -118.38 -34.79 -2.88
N SER A 17 -117.78 -35.95 -3.12
CA SER A 17 -118.50 -37.20 -3.33
C SER A 17 -117.73 -38.30 -2.63
N ALA A 18 -118.37 -38.96 -1.67
CA ALA A 18 -117.83 -40.09 -0.95
C ALA A 18 -118.73 -41.32 -1.15
N ILE A 19 -118.10 -42.50 -1.03
CA ILE A 19 -118.60 -43.85 -0.67
C ILE A 19 -118.98 -44.75 -1.88
N PRO A 20 -118.65 -46.08 -1.90
CA PRO A 20 -118.34 -46.96 -0.75
C PRO A 20 -117.06 -47.83 -0.76
N ALA A 21 -116.66 -48.12 0.48
CA ALA A 21 -116.04 -49.32 1.09
C ALA A 21 -115.59 -50.53 0.25
N ALA A 22 -114.32 -50.94 0.47
CA ALA A 22 -113.90 -52.34 0.64
C ALA A 22 -112.63 -52.40 1.53
N ALA A 23 -112.43 -53.54 2.19
CA ALA A 23 -111.69 -53.80 3.43
C ALA A 23 -110.13 -53.90 3.29
N PRO A 24 -109.35 -54.11 4.39
CA PRO A 24 -108.02 -53.55 4.61
C PRO A 24 -106.84 -54.43 4.20
N GLU A 25 -105.69 -53.81 3.89
CA GLU A 25 -104.39 -54.48 3.81
C GLU A 25 -103.31 -53.60 4.49
N PRO A 26 -102.52 -54.12 5.44
CA PRO A 26 -101.55 -53.32 6.20
C PRO A 26 -100.25 -53.08 5.40
N PRO A 27 -99.84 -51.82 5.12
CA PRO A 27 -98.55 -51.57 4.49
C PRO A 27 -97.39 -51.62 5.50
N ALA A 28 -96.35 -52.35 5.10
CA ALA A 28 -95.10 -52.67 5.78
C ALA A 28 -94.31 -51.46 6.35
N PRO A 29 -93.43 -51.68 7.35
CA PRO A 29 -92.75 -50.60 8.07
C PRO A 29 -91.83 -49.77 7.17
N ALA A 30 -92.01 -48.44 7.19
CA ALA A 30 -91.15 -47.50 6.49
C ALA A 30 -89.74 -47.43 7.12
N PRO A 31 -88.65 -47.51 6.35
CA PRO A 31 -87.29 -47.42 6.88
C PRO A 31 -86.93 -46.00 7.31
N ALA A 32 -86.39 -45.86 8.52
CA ALA A 32 -85.96 -44.60 9.12
C ALA A 32 -84.87 -43.86 8.30
N PRO A 33 -84.87 -42.52 8.26
CA PRO A 33 -83.90 -41.74 7.50
C PRO A 33 -82.50 -41.77 8.15
N ARG A 34 -81.50 -42.22 7.38
CA ARG A 34 -80.08 -42.21 7.80
C ARG A 34 -79.43 -40.88 7.46
N ILE A 35 -79.01 -40.13 8.47
CA ILE A 35 -78.20 -38.92 8.33
C ILE A 35 -76.83 -39.32 7.78
N ARG A 36 -76.48 -38.83 6.58
CA ARG A 36 -75.13 -38.95 6.02
C ARG A 36 -74.32 -37.71 6.42
N ILE A 37 -73.27 -37.93 7.20
CA ILE A 37 -72.27 -36.92 7.51
C ILE A 37 -71.39 -36.76 6.27
N ALA A 38 -71.40 -35.57 5.66
CA ALA A 38 -70.45 -35.22 4.62
C ALA A 38 -69.08 -34.99 5.28
N PRO A 39 -67.98 -35.61 4.80
CA PRO A 39 -66.66 -35.32 5.32
C PRO A 39 -66.28 -33.89 4.95
N ALA A 40 -65.87 -33.10 5.95
CA ALA A 40 -65.28 -31.78 5.73
C ALA A 40 -64.09 -31.90 4.76
N PRO A 41 -63.91 -30.96 3.82
CA PRO A 41 -62.76 -31.00 2.94
C PRO A 41 -61.49 -30.93 3.79
N SER A 42 -60.69 -32.00 3.73
CA SER A 42 -59.38 -32.03 4.35
C SER A 42 -58.56 -30.85 3.81
N PRO A 43 -57.84 -30.09 4.64
CA PRO A 43 -56.92 -29.10 4.12
C PRO A 43 -55.83 -29.89 3.42
N ARG A 44 -55.91 -29.97 2.08
CA ARG A 44 -54.81 -30.40 1.25
C ARG A 44 -53.60 -29.62 1.75
N ALA A 45 -52.65 -30.33 2.33
CA ALA A 45 -51.34 -29.81 2.66
C ALA A 45 -50.74 -29.36 1.34
N THR A 46 -50.98 -28.10 0.98
CA THR A 46 -50.34 -27.48 -0.16
C THR A 46 -48.87 -27.54 0.20
N ARG A 47 -48.12 -28.39 -0.52
CA ARG A 47 -46.66 -28.35 -0.52
C ARG A 47 -46.33 -26.95 -1.00
N ARG A 48 -46.25 -26.00 -0.07
CA ARG A 48 -45.74 -24.66 -0.33
C ARG A 48 -44.32 -24.89 -0.76
N THR A 49 -44.09 -24.96 -2.06
CA THR A 49 -42.80 -24.81 -2.71
C THR A 49 -42.22 -23.51 -2.16
N ARG A 50 -41.35 -23.62 -1.14
CA ARG A 50 -40.94 -22.50 -0.29
C ARG A 50 -40.04 -21.59 -1.13
N PRO A 51 -40.56 -20.49 -1.71
CA PRO A 51 -39.74 -19.62 -2.57
C PRO A 51 -38.64 -18.95 -1.74
N ARG A 52 -38.90 -18.77 -0.44
CA ARG A 52 -37.97 -18.27 0.57
C ARG A 52 -36.70 -19.11 0.71
N MET A 53 -36.77 -20.42 0.47
CA MET A 53 -35.59 -21.29 0.58
C MET A 53 -34.65 -21.08 -0.62
N PHE A 54 -35.22 -20.83 -1.81
CA PHE A 54 -34.45 -20.42 -2.99
C PHE A 54 -33.69 -19.12 -2.73
N TYR A 55 -34.37 -18.07 -2.25
CA TYR A 55 -33.70 -16.80 -1.94
C TYR A 55 -32.58 -16.94 -0.90
N ALA A 56 -32.77 -17.78 0.13
CA ALA A 56 -31.74 -18.05 1.13
C ALA A 56 -30.51 -18.76 0.53
N ILE A 57 -30.73 -19.76 -0.33
CA ILE A 57 -29.64 -20.47 -1.03
C ILE A 57 -28.89 -19.51 -1.96
N THR A 58 -29.61 -18.67 -2.72
CA THR A 58 -28.98 -17.70 -3.63
C THR A 58 -28.18 -16.65 -2.86
N ALA A 59 -28.68 -16.16 -1.72
CA ALA A 59 -27.96 -15.23 -0.87
C ALA A 59 -26.69 -15.87 -0.28
N CYS A 60 -26.78 -17.11 0.25
CA CYS A 60 -25.61 -17.84 0.74
C CYS A 60 -24.58 -18.10 -0.36
N ALA A 61 -25.01 -18.48 -1.56
CA ALA A 61 -24.12 -18.67 -2.70
C ALA A 61 -23.41 -17.36 -3.10
N GLY A 62 -24.14 -16.24 -3.14
CA GLY A 62 -23.56 -14.92 -3.39
C GLY A 62 -22.50 -14.53 -2.35
N ILE A 63 -22.80 -14.74 -1.07
CA ILE A 63 -21.84 -14.48 0.02
C ILE A 63 -20.60 -15.38 -0.14
N ALA A 64 -20.78 -16.68 -0.42
CA ALA A 64 -19.67 -17.60 -0.62
C ALA A 64 -18.77 -17.16 -1.80
N VAL A 65 -19.35 -16.74 -2.92
CA VAL A 65 -18.61 -16.21 -4.07
C VAL A 65 -17.80 -14.97 -3.69
N ILE A 66 -18.40 -14.02 -2.95
CA ILE A 66 -17.68 -12.83 -2.49
C ILE A 66 -16.47 -13.20 -1.62
N PHE A 67 -16.62 -14.16 -0.70
CA PHE A 67 -15.51 -14.62 0.14
C PHE A 67 -14.40 -15.27 -0.69
N ILE A 68 -14.74 -16.11 -1.67
CA ILE A 68 -13.77 -16.74 -2.57
C ILE A 68 -13.00 -15.68 -3.36
N VAL A 69 -13.70 -14.70 -3.96
CA VAL A 69 -13.07 -13.59 -4.71
C VAL A 69 -12.15 -12.79 -3.81
N LYS A 70 -12.57 -12.46 -2.57
CA LYS A 70 -11.72 -11.75 -1.61
C LYS A 70 -10.45 -12.52 -1.26
N LEU A 71 -10.56 -13.83 -1.07
CA LEU A 71 -9.42 -14.67 -0.68
C LEU A 71 -8.42 -14.79 -1.83
N LEU A 72 -8.91 -14.99 -3.07
CA LEU A 72 -8.06 -14.98 -4.27
C LEU A 72 -7.37 -13.62 -4.48
N LEU A 73 -8.09 -12.51 -4.28
CA LEU A 73 -7.51 -11.17 -4.36
C LEU A 73 -6.40 -10.98 -3.30
N SER A 74 -6.62 -11.49 -2.08
CA SER A 74 -5.60 -11.44 -1.02
C SER A 74 -4.35 -12.25 -1.37
N VAL A 75 -4.52 -13.44 -1.95
CA VAL A 75 -3.39 -14.29 -2.37
C VAL A 75 -2.62 -13.62 -3.51
N ALA A 76 -3.31 -13.03 -4.50
CA ALA A 76 -2.68 -12.29 -5.59
C ALA A 76 -1.92 -11.05 -5.08
N ILE A 77 -2.44 -10.36 -4.05
CA ILE A 77 -1.75 -9.22 -3.41
C ILE A 77 -0.51 -9.69 -2.63
N SER A 78 -0.51 -10.90 -2.06
CA SER A 78 0.64 -11.44 -1.35
C SER A 78 1.87 -11.64 -2.24
N GLU A 79 1.70 -11.96 -3.54
CA GLU A 79 2.82 -12.06 -4.49
C GLU A 79 3.33 -10.67 -4.91
N GLY A 80 2.42 -9.70 -5.12
CA GLY A 80 2.77 -8.31 -5.45
C GLY A 80 3.53 -7.56 -4.34
N ALA A 81 3.44 -8.02 -3.10
CA ALA A 81 4.14 -7.42 -1.96
C ALA A 81 5.66 -7.59 -2.04
N TYR A 82 6.15 -8.72 -2.57
CA TYR A 82 7.60 -8.96 -2.70
C TYR A 82 8.19 -8.15 -3.85
N GLU A 83 7.50 -8.05 -4.99
CA GLU A 83 7.96 -7.25 -6.13
C GLU A 83 7.93 -5.75 -5.84
N THR A 84 6.92 -5.28 -5.10
CA THR A 84 6.89 -3.89 -4.62
C THR A 84 8.04 -3.62 -3.63
N ALA A 85 8.33 -4.56 -2.72
CA ALA A 85 9.43 -4.44 -1.77
C ALA A 85 10.80 -4.43 -2.45
N THR A 86 11.02 -5.23 -3.50
CA THR A 86 12.29 -5.22 -4.25
C THR A 86 12.46 -3.92 -5.03
N LEU A 87 11.40 -3.39 -5.66
CA LEU A 87 11.42 -2.11 -6.36
C LEU A 87 11.67 -0.94 -5.41
N GLU A 88 11.02 -0.91 -4.24
CA GLU A 88 11.29 0.09 -3.21
C GLU A 88 12.73 0.02 -2.69
N THR A 89 13.26 -1.20 -2.52
CA THR A 89 14.65 -1.40 -2.08
C THR A 89 15.62 -0.90 -3.15
N ALA A 90 15.35 -1.19 -4.43
CA ALA A 90 16.14 -0.68 -5.54
C ALA A 90 16.12 0.86 -5.59
N ASN A 91 14.95 1.47 -5.42
CA ASN A 91 14.80 2.92 -5.41
C ASN A 91 15.56 3.57 -4.23
N LYS A 92 15.46 2.97 -3.02
CA LYS A 92 16.23 3.40 -1.85
C LYS A 92 17.73 3.32 -2.09
N ASN A 93 18.21 2.24 -2.70
CA ASN A 93 19.63 2.05 -3.03
C ASN A 93 20.10 3.08 -4.06
N LEU A 94 19.33 3.33 -5.12
CA LEU A 94 19.65 4.34 -6.13
C LEU A 94 19.66 5.75 -5.54
N THR A 95 18.71 6.07 -4.66
CA THR A 95 18.65 7.36 -3.98
C THR A 95 19.88 7.57 -3.09
N ARG A 96 20.27 6.54 -2.33
CA ARG A 96 21.51 6.58 -1.51
C ARG A 96 22.74 6.79 -2.39
N ALA A 97 22.85 6.07 -3.51
CA ALA A 97 23.96 6.24 -4.44
C ALA A 97 24.01 7.66 -5.03
N ALA A 98 22.86 8.23 -5.39
CA ALA A 98 22.77 9.60 -5.88
C ALA A 98 23.19 10.63 -4.83
N GLN A 99 22.80 10.44 -3.57
CA GLN A 99 23.22 11.28 -2.45
C GLN A 99 24.74 11.22 -2.25
N THR A 100 25.33 10.02 -2.22
CA THR A 100 26.79 9.85 -2.11
C THR A 100 27.53 10.50 -3.28
N ALA A 101 27.03 10.35 -4.51
CA ALA A 101 27.64 10.98 -5.67
C ALA A 101 27.57 12.52 -5.59
N THR A 102 26.43 13.06 -5.16
CA THR A 102 26.25 14.50 -4.98
C THR A 102 27.17 15.04 -3.90
N GLU A 103 27.29 14.36 -2.76
CA GLU A 103 28.21 14.74 -1.69
C GLU A 103 29.68 14.73 -2.15
N SER A 104 30.06 13.74 -2.97
CA SER A 104 31.40 13.70 -3.57
C SER A 104 31.65 14.87 -4.52
N LEU A 105 30.63 15.28 -5.28
CA LEU A 105 30.70 16.40 -6.20
C LEU A 105 30.78 17.73 -5.44
N ASP A 106 29.98 17.90 -4.39
CA ASP A 106 29.99 19.08 -3.54
C ASP A 106 31.32 19.21 -2.79
N ARG A 107 31.90 18.07 -2.36
CA ARG A 107 33.25 18.01 -1.78
C ARG A 107 34.29 18.59 -2.74
N VAL A 108 34.32 18.15 -4.01
CA VAL A 108 35.32 18.62 -5.00
C VAL A 108 35.00 19.99 -5.62
N ARG A 109 33.74 20.44 -5.58
CA ARG A 109 33.35 21.80 -6.02
C ARG A 109 33.43 22.82 -4.89
N SER A 110 33.70 22.38 -3.66
CA SER A 110 33.74 23.26 -2.51
C SER A 110 34.79 24.37 -2.70
N PRO A 111 34.51 25.62 -2.28
CA PRO A 111 35.45 26.73 -2.40
C PRO A 111 36.80 26.44 -1.72
N GLN A 112 36.77 25.68 -0.62
CA GLN A 112 37.96 25.30 0.13
C GLN A 112 38.86 24.34 -0.66
N TYR A 113 38.26 23.32 -1.31
CA TYR A 113 39.01 22.40 -2.16
C TYR A 113 39.55 23.10 -3.41
N LEU A 114 38.78 24.00 -4.03
CA LEU A 114 39.25 24.79 -5.16
C LEU A 114 40.38 25.74 -4.78
N ALA A 115 40.29 26.41 -3.63
CA ALA A 115 41.35 27.28 -3.11
C ALA A 115 42.63 26.49 -2.79
N ALA A 116 42.51 25.29 -2.20
CA ALA A 116 43.66 24.42 -1.94
C ALA A 116 44.34 23.96 -3.23
N ASN A 117 43.57 23.59 -4.26
CA ASN A 117 44.13 23.23 -5.58
C ASN A 117 44.76 24.42 -6.29
N ALA A 118 44.13 25.60 -6.23
CA ALA A 118 44.67 26.84 -6.75
C ALA A 118 46.02 27.18 -6.10
N ALA A 119 46.08 27.11 -4.77
CA ALA A 119 47.31 27.33 -4.01
C ALA A 119 48.40 26.30 -4.36
N ALA A 120 48.03 25.03 -4.55
CA ALA A 120 48.97 23.99 -4.98
C ALA A 120 49.55 24.23 -6.38
N LEU A 121 48.84 24.97 -7.24
CA LEU A 121 49.32 25.42 -8.55
C LEU A 121 50.09 26.76 -8.46
N GLY A 122 50.30 27.30 -7.26
CA GLY A 122 50.98 28.58 -7.04
C GLY A 122 50.11 29.82 -7.23
N MET A 123 48.80 29.66 -7.39
CA MET A 123 47.86 30.79 -7.42
C MET A 123 47.64 31.35 -6.01
N VAL A 124 47.43 32.66 -5.94
CA VAL A 124 47.29 33.42 -4.69
C VAL A 124 45.96 34.18 -4.73
N SER A 125 45.33 34.34 -3.56
CA SER A 125 44.10 35.15 -3.44
C SER A 125 44.37 36.61 -3.77
N ASN A 126 43.52 37.21 -4.60
CA ASN A 126 43.62 38.63 -4.93
C ASN A 126 42.90 39.50 -3.88
N THR A 127 43.64 40.35 -3.17
CA THR A 127 43.10 41.34 -2.23
C THR A 127 42.62 42.63 -2.90
N HIS A 128 42.91 42.82 -4.20
CA HIS A 128 42.58 44.01 -4.99
C HIS A 128 41.71 43.63 -6.21
N PRO A 129 40.43 43.25 -6.02
CA PRO A 129 39.53 42.95 -7.13
C PRO A 129 39.20 44.23 -7.93
N VAL A 130 39.13 44.10 -9.25
CA VAL A 130 38.78 45.18 -10.19
C VAL A 130 37.56 44.73 -10.99
N TYR A 131 36.60 45.62 -11.22
CA TYR A 131 35.32 45.29 -11.86
C TYR A 131 35.21 45.93 -13.24
N LEU A 132 34.58 45.23 -14.18
CA LEU A 132 34.22 45.78 -15.48
C LEU A 132 32.76 46.21 -15.46
N ARG A 133 32.49 47.48 -15.75
CA ARG A 133 31.14 47.97 -15.97
C ARG A 133 30.71 47.63 -17.40
N LEU A 134 29.74 46.72 -17.54
CA LEU A 134 29.34 46.16 -18.86
C LEU A 134 28.68 47.17 -19.79
N SER A 135 28.08 48.25 -19.26
CA SER A 135 27.37 49.26 -20.05
C SER A 135 28.28 50.08 -20.97
N ASP A 136 29.50 50.32 -20.53
CA ASP A 136 30.42 51.32 -21.07
C ASP A 136 31.87 50.82 -21.11
N GLY A 137 32.12 49.59 -20.66
CA GLY A 137 33.45 48.98 -20.66
C GLY A 137 34.42 49.61 -19.66
N ALA A 138 33.95 50.47 -18.76
CA ALA A 138 34.82 51.12 -17.80
C ALA A 138 35.34 50.13 -16.76
N VAL A 139 36.65 50.17 -16.51
CA VAL A 139 37.33 49.38 -15.48
C VAL A 139 37.32 50.18 -14.18
N LEU A 140 36.68 49.65 -13.15
CA LEU A 140 36.54 50.27 -11.83
C LEU A 140 37.51 49.61 -10.85
N GLY A 141 38.49 50.39 -10.39
CA GLY A 141 39.55 49.97 -9.49
C GLY A 141 40.94 50.15 -10.09
N GLN A 142 41.99 49.97 -9.28
CA GLN A 142 43.38 50.00 -9.75
C GLN A 142 43.90 48.55 -9.80
N PRO A 143 44.30 48.04 -10.98
CA PRO A 143 44.86 46.69 -11.07
C PRO A 143 46.22 46.65 -10.37
N GLN A 144 46.31 45.84 -9.31
CA GLN A 144 47.53 45.61 -8.56
C GLN A 144 47.84 44.12 -8.56
N ARG A 145 49.13 43.77 -8.45
CA ARG A 145 49.55 42.38 -8.30
C ARG A 145 49.00 41.83 -6.98
N ALA A 146 48.54 40.59 -6.97
CA ALA A 146 48.20 39.90 -5.73
C ALA A 146 49.48 39.66 -4.91
N ASP A 147 49.51 40.21 -3.71
CA ASP A 147 50.61 40.01 -2.77
C ASP A 147 50.34 38.73 -1.97
N GLY A 148 51.20 37.73 -2.09
CA GLY A 148 51.11 36.45 -1.37
C GLY A 148 51.19 36.53 0.16
N SER A 149 51.29 37.75 0.70
CA SER A 149 51.28 38.08 2.11
C SER A 149 49.88 38.33 2.66
N GLY A 150 48.89 38.57 1.79
CA GLY A 150 47.49 38.53 2.17
C GLY A 150 47.21 37.11 2.60
N ALA A 151 47.19 36.88 3.92
CA ALA A 151 46.94 35.58 4.52
C ALA A 151 45.86 34.93 3.66
N SER A 152 46.17 33.73 3.14
CA SER A 152 45.10 32.84 2.76
C SER A 152 44.29 32.70 4.04
N SER A 153 43.27 33.53 4.23
CA SER A 153 42.10 33.24 5.02
C SER A 153 41.39 32.12 4.27
N GLY A 154 42.11 31.01 4.04
CA GLY A 154 41.56 29.71 3.77
C GLY A 154 40.53 29.53 4.85
N ALA A 155 39.33 29.16 4.41
CA ALA A 155 38.11 29.24 5.18
C ALA A 155 38.36 29.01 6.68
N LEU A 156 38.06 30.03 7.48
CA LEU A 156 38.23 29.98 8.93
C LEU A 156 37.41 28.84 9.57
N VAL A 157 36.47 28.29 8.81
CA VAL A 157 35.71 27.10 9.15
C VAL A 157 36.35 25.88 8.48
N PRO A 158 36.87 24.91 9.26
CA PRO A 158 37.45 23.69 8.70
C PRO A 158 36.38 22.87 8.00
N ASN A 159 36.65 22.42 6.78
CA ASN A 159 35.84 21.41 6.11
C ASN A 159 36.50 20.04 6.22
N SER A 160 35.98 19.19 7.12
CA SER A 160 36.43 17.81 7.31
C SER A 160 36.22 16.95 6.06
N LEU A 161 35.27 17.31 5.20
CA LEU A 161 35.06 16.64 3.91
C LEU A 161 36.20 16.92 2.94
N VAL A 162 37.06 17.92 3.12
CA VAL A 162 38.19 18.14 2.20
C VAL A 162 39.42 17.33 2.63
N THR A 163 39.50 16.92 3.90
CA THR A 163 40.61 16.16 4.46
C THR A 163 40.83 14.85 3.70
N GLY A 164 42.05 14.66 3.17
CA GLY A 164 42.45 13.46 2.44
C GLY A 164 41.97 13.36 0.98
N ALA A 165 41.31 14.39 0.42
CA ALA A 165 41.08 14.43 -1.02
C ALA A 165 42.39 14.76 -1.75
N PRO A 166 42.77 14.02 -2.81
CA PRO A 166 44.00 14.28 -3.55
C PRO A 166 43.91 15.65 -4.23
N LEU A 167 44.98 16.41 -4.17
CA LEU A 167 45.08 17.67 -4.91
C LEU A 167 45.40 17.38 -6.38
N VAL A 168 45.14 18.34 -7.27
CA VAL A 168 45.41 18.25 -8.71
C VAL A 168 46.87 17.90 -9.01
N THR A 169 47.81 18.29 -8.14
CA THR A 169 49.24 17.96 -8.25
C THR A 169 49.58 16.51 -7.88
N GLN A 170 48.69 15.81 -7.18
CA GLN A 170 48.82 14.40 -6.77
C GLN A 170 47.94 13.47 -7.60
N GLN A 171 46.99 14.00 -8.38
CA GLN A 171 46.18 13.23 -9.30
C GLN A 171 47.06 12.76 -10.48
N PRO A 172 47.13 11.46 -10.78
CA PRO A 172 47.76 10.98 -12.00
C PRO A 172 47.11 11.65 -13.21
N ALA A 173 47.93 12.21 -14.11
CA ALA A 173 47.43 12.86 -15.31
C ALA A 173 46.51 11.88 -16.09
N PRO A 174 45.35 12.33 -16.60
CA PRO A 174 44.48 11.47 -17.39
C PRO A 174 45.22 11.04 -18.66
N GLY A 175 45.69 9.79 -18.68
CA GLY A 175 46.49 9.22 -19.77
C GLY A 175 47.90 8.74 -19.38
N ALA A 176 48.36 8.96 -18.15
CA ALA A 176 49.59 8.34 -17.67
C ALA A 176 49.32 6.88 -17.28
N ALA A 177 49.92 5.94 -18.00
CA ALA A 177 49.97 4.54 -17.61
C ALA A 177 50.51 4.41 -16.17
N PRO A 178 50.01 3.46 -15.35
CA PRO A 178 50.46 3.32 -13.98
C PRO A 178 51.93 2.93 -13.97
N ALA A 179 52.80 3.86 -13.55
CA ALA A 179 54.13 3.52 -13.08
C ALA A 179 53.97 2.71 -11.79
N PRO A 180 54.79 1.65 -11.57
CA PRO A 180 54.64 0.80 -10.39
C PRO A 180 54.93 1.63 -9.14
N THR A 181 53.91 1.81 -8.31
CA THR A 181 54.07 2.29 -6.94
C THR A 181 54.91 1.25 -6.19
N ALA A 182 56.13 1.63 -5.82
CA ALA A 182 56.88 0.90 -4.81
C ALA A 182 56.04 0.88 -3.54
N ALA A 183 55.50 -0.30 -3.22
CA ALA A 183 54.91 -0.60 -1.94
C ALA A 183 56.00 -0.45 -0.86
N GLY A 184 56.06 0.72 -0.23
CA GLY A 184 56.77 0.93 1.02
C GLY A 184 55.94 0.37 2.16
N ALA A 185 56.10 -0.92 2.41
CA ALA A 185 55.66 -1.56 3.63
C ALA A 185 56.39 -0.95 4.84
N THR A 186 55.63 -0.55 5.86
CA THR A 186 56.02 -0.74 7.26
C THR A 186 54.83 -1.31 7.99
N ASP A 187 54.55 -2.58 7.71
CA ASP A 187 53.98 -3.47 8.70
C ASP A 187 55.10 -3.82 9.69
N THR A 188 55.06 -3.25 10.88
CA THR A 188 55.90 -3.68 12.00
C THR A 188 55.13 -4.75 12.77
N ALA A 189 55.33 -6.02 12.38
CA ALA A 189 55.14 -7.19 13.22
C ALA A 189 56.50 -7.45 13.94
N ALA A 190 56.66 -7.99 15.14
CA ALA A 190 55.81 -8.65 16.13
C ALA A 190 56.66 -8.85 17.42
N ALA A 191 56.00 -9.15 18.55
CA ALA A 191 56.38 -10.15 19.57
C ALA A 191 55.57 -9.86 20.85
N ALA A 192 55.00 -10.78 21.62
CA ALA A 192 54.84 -12.24 21.64
C ALA A 192 53.70 -12.50 22.65
N THR A 193 52.84 -13.52 22.55
CA THR A 193 53.08 -14.86 23.10
C THR A 193 51.80 -15.70 22.89
N ALA A 194 52.01 -16.99 22.63
CA ALA A 194 51.02 -18.02 22.32
C ALA A 194 49.97 -18.30 23.41
N ALA A 195 48.75 -18.65 22.98
CA ALA A 195 47.92 -19.69 23.61
C ALA A 195 46.84 -20.23 22.64
N THR A 196 46.75 -21.56 22.62
CA THR A 196 45.89 -22.51 21.88
C THR A 196 44.38 -22.18 21.89
N PRO A 197 43.59 -22.56 20.84
CA PRO A 197 42.16 -22.27 20.77
C PRO A 197 41.33 -23.32 21.51
N ASP A 198 40.27 -22.88 22.20
CA ASP A 198 39.14 -23.71 22.63
C ASP A 198 37.82 -22.93 22.36
N PRO A 199 36.73 -23.56 21.90
CA PRO A 199 35.55 -22.88 21.38
C PRO A 199 34.41 -22.85 22.39
N ALA A 200 33.93 -21.67 22.81
CA ALA A 200 32.62 -21.53 23.44
C ALA A 200 32.11 -20.07 23.49
N ALA A 201 30.83 -19.93 23.15
CA ALA A 201 29.87 -18.89 23.55
C ALA A 201 29.78 -17.56 22.74
N PRO A 202 28.54 -17.08 22.45
CA PRO A 202 28.27 -15.94 21.57
C PRO A 202 28.34 -14.58 22.32
N PRO A 203 28.82 -13.49 21.68
CA PRO A 203 28.79 -12.16 22.29
C PRO A 203 27.47 -11.42 22.03
N GLU A 204 26.93 -10.83 23.09
CA GLU A 204 25.76 -9.96 23.17
C GLU A 204 25.87 -8.65 22.35
N PRO A 205 24.75 -8.00 22.00
CA PRO A 205 24.72 -6.82 21.14
C PRO A 205 25.30 -5.59 21.85
N THR A 206 26.51 -5.20 21.47
CA THR A 206 27.17 -4.00 22.02
C THR A 206 26.64 -2.74 21.34
N ALA A 207 26.40 -1.73 22.18
CA ALA A 207 25.77 -0.45 21.94
C ALA A 207 26.29 0.35 20.74
N LEU A 208 25.37 1.07 20.09
CA LEU A 208 25.64 2.13 19.12
C LEU A 208 26.50 3.24 19.77
N PRO A 209 27.59 3.72 19.13
CA PRO A 209 28.34 4.85 19.63
C PRO A 209 27.52 6.16 19.45
N THR A 210 27.43 6.96 20.51
CA THR A 210 26.88 8.32 20.45
C THR A 210 27.87 9.29 19.78
N PRO A 211 27.38 10.32 19.06
CA PRO A 211 28.24 11.25 18.35
C PRO A 211 28.98 12.18 19.33
N VAL A 212 30.28 12.30 19.13
CA VAL A 212 31.14 13.29 19.79
C VAL A 212 31.00 14.62 19.04
N THR A 213 30.44 15.63 19.69
CA THR A 213 30.46 17.02 19.23
C THR A 213 31.76 17.68 19.70
N HIS A 214 32.49 18.31 18.79
CA HIS A 214 33.54 19.28 19.07
C HIS A 214 32.99 20.70 19.01
#